data_AF-A0A8T2V473-F1
#
_entry.id   AF-A0A8T2V473-F1
#
_cell.length_a   1.000
_cell.length_b   1.000
_cell.length_c   1.000
_cell.angle_alpha   90.00
_cell.angle_beta   90.00
_cell.angle_gamma   90.00
#
_symmetry.space_group_name_H-M   'P 1'
#
loop_
_entity.id
_entity.type
_entity.pdbx_description
1 polymer ?
#
loop_
_entity_poly.entity_id
_entity_poly.type
_entity_poly.pdbx_seq_one_letter_code
_entity_poly.pdbx_strand_id
1 'polypeptide(L)'
;MKAAENRRKRLEKREETEEGSSTSSTSGASTSISLHQTQSSQRSVKNLVAEAPIELTMAQVVKRQLNGGRKMTCQLLGVILQESSPEELQKHAVVRPEVVDVLIELARACDLYLMTRLLDDESEANVLAALENAGLFSVGLNRNKVLFCSTEAGRSSFVRQLEPDWHVDTSLETISQLSRFIRHELHISPIGPNHSAPNVLNAATLEGYFGQLSQH
;
A
#
# COMPACT_ATOMS: atom_id res chain seq x y z
N MET A 1 -48.25 24.49 2.14
CA MET A 1 -47.90 25.51 1.11
C MET A 1 -46.45 25.25 0.71
N LYS A 2 -46.22 24.46 -0.34
CA LYS A 2 -45.93 24.86 -1.74
C LYS A 2 -44.53 25.47 -1.95
N ALA A 3 -43.60 24.64 -2.44
CA ALA A 3 -42.68 24.84 -3.58
C ALA A 3 -41.67 23.66 -3.59
N ALA A 4 -41.87 22.58 -4.36
CA ALA A 4 -41.56 22.42 -5.80
C ALA A 4 -40.08 22.73 -6.11
N GLU A 5 -39.21 21.73 -6.24
CA GLU A 5 -39.04 20.85 -7.42
C GLU A 5 -38.53 21.63 -8.65
N ASN A 6 -37.23 21.55 -8.95
CA ASN A 6 -36.67 21.63 -10.32
C ASN A 6 -35.14 21.51 -10.35
N ARG A 7 -34.62 20.31 -10.67
CA ARG A 7 -33.58 20.10 -11.72
C ARG A 7 -33.21 18.62 -11.86
N ARG A 8 -34.22 17.78 -12.14
CA ARG A 8 -34.02 16.59 -12.98
C ARG A 8 -34.30 17.00 -14.42
N LYS A 9 -33.26 17.06 -15.24
CA LYS A 9 -33.29 16.93 -16.72
C LYS A 9 -31.90 17.26 -17.27
N ARG A 10 -31.07 16.23 -17.43
CA ARG A 10 -30.09 16.21 -18.52
C ARG A 10 -30.02 14.77 -19.04
N LEU A 11 -30.96 14.51 -19.96
CA LEU A 11 -31.00 13.41 -20.93
C LEU A 11 -29.59 13.22 -21.53
N GLU A 12 -29.02 12.01 -21.53
CA GLU A 12 -29.28 10.91 -22.47
C GLU A 12 -29.31 11.34 -23.96
N LYS A 13 -28.43 10.68 -24.74
CA LYS A 13 -28.44 10.45 -26.20
C LYS A 13 -27.33 11.14 -27.01
N ARG A 14 -26.31 10.34 -27.37
CA ARG A 14 -25.80 10.23 -28.74
C ARG A 14 -24.95 8.95 -28.90
N GLU A 15 -25.60 7.91 -29.41
CA GLU A 15 -24.98 6.91 -30.29
C GLU A 15 -25.02 7.44 -31.73
N GLU A 16 -23.98 7.15 -32.51
CA GLU A 16 -23.91 6.93 -33.98
C GLU A 16 -22.40 6.73 -34.28
N THR A 17 -21.92 5.50 -34.52
CA THR A 17 -21.81 4.76 -35.81
C THR A 17 -20.96 5.48 -36.86
N GLU A 18 -19.81 4.88 -37.24
CA GLU A 18 -19.29 4.92 -38.62
C GLU A 18 -18.33 3.75 -38.88
N GLU A 19 -18.61 3.03 -39.97
CA GLU A 19 -17.84 1.94 -40.58
C GLU A 19 -16.75 2.51 -41.52
N GLY A 20 -15.69 1.74 -41.76
CA GLY A 20 -14.67 2.09 -42.76
C GLY A 20 -13.69 0.95 -43.05
N SER A 21 -13.97 0.23 -44.14
CA SER A 21 -13.26 -0.92 -44.73
C SER A 21 -11.88 -0.61 -45.33
N SER A 22 -10.93 -1.56 -45.32
CA SER A 22 -10.39 -2.23 -46.53
C SER A 22 -9.05 -2.98 -46.34
N THR A 23 -9.11 -4.30 -46.54
CA THR A 23 -8.24 -5.23 -47.31
C THR A 23 -6.78 -4.87 -47.69
N SER A 24 -5.83 -5.81 -47.48
CA SER A 24 -5.18 -6.57 -48.58
C SER A 24 -4.18 -7.64 -48.08
N SER A 25 -4.26 -8.80 -48.72
CA SER A 25 -3.48 -10.03 -48.67
C SER A 25 -2.01 -9.92 -49.12
N THR A 26 -1.14 -10.84 -48.66
CA THR A 26 -0.28 -11.67 -49.54
C THR A 26 0.31 -12.87 -48.80
N SER A 27 0.38 -13.97 -49.53
CA SER A 27 0.76 -15.33 -49.17
C SER A 27 2.06 -15.76 -49.88
N GLY A 28 2.79 -16.73 -49.31
CA GLY A 28 3.86 -17.53 -49.95
C GLY A 28 4.85 -18.05 -48.89
N ALA A 29 4.93 -19.33 -48.51
CA ALA A 29 5.28 -20.55 -49.27
C ALA A 29 6.68 -20.39 -49.92
N SER A 30 7.74 -21.21 -49.74
CA SER A 30 7.90 -22.59 -49.27
C SER A 30 9.41 -22.92 -49.10
N THR A 31 9.67 -24.10 -48.50
CA THR A 31 10.70 -25.10 -48.89
C THR A 31 11.96 -25.26 -48.01
N SER A 32 12.04 -26.50 -47.53
CA SER A 32 13.10 -27.27 -46.86
C SER A 32 14.36 -27.54 -47.69
N ILE A 33 15.51 -27.74 -47.02
CA ILE A 33 16.63 -28.71 -47.22
C ILE A 33 17.83 -28.18 -46.39
N SER A 34 18.80 -28.89 -45.82
CA SER A 34 19.25 -30.29 -45.80
C SER A 34 20.12 -30.49 -44.55
N LEU A 35 20.41 -31.75 -44.22
CA LEU A 35 21.34 -32.22 -43.18
C LEU A 35 22.77 -31.66 -43.37
N HIS A 36 23.56 -31.58 -42.29
CA HIS A 36 24.81 -32.34 -42.08
C HIS A 36 25.44 -32.00 -40.72
N GLN A 37 25.97 -33.05 -40.09
CA GLN A 37 26.63 -33.11 -38.80
C GLN A 37 28.12 -32.79 -39.00
N THR A 38 28.68 -31.82 -38.26
CA THR A 38 30.14 -31.73 -38.04
C THR A 38 30.41 -31.21 -36.63
N GLN A 39 31.08 -32.06 -35.86
CA GLN A 39 31.63 -31.76 -34.54
C GLN A 39 32.72 -30.69 -34.66
N SER A 40 32.66 -29.67 -33.81
CA SER A 40 33.84 -28.88 -33.46
C SER A 40 33.77 -28.55 -31.97
N SER A 41 34.60 -29.25 -31.20
CA SER A 41 34.93 -28.95 -29.82
C SER A 41 35.37 -27.49 -29.69
N GLN A 42 34.53 -26.67 -29.07
CA GLN A 42 34.99 -25.46 -28.41
C GLN A 42 34.55 -25.52 -26.95
N ARG A 43 35.57 -25.74 -26.13
CA ARG A 43 35.56 -25.81 -24.67
C ARG A 43 35.19 -24.41 -24.16
N SER A 44 33.89 -24.12 -24.14
CA SER A 44 33.39 -22.87 -23.56
C SER A 44 33.48 -23.00 -22.04
N VAL A 45 34.44 -22.28 -21.48
CA VAL A 45 34.59 -22.08 -20.04
C VAL A 45 33.25 -21.57 -19.51
N LYS A 46 32.53 -22.44 -18.81
CA LYS A 46 31.37 -22.05 -18.01
C LYS A 46 31.91 -21.16 -16.88
N ASN A 47 31.91 -19.85 -17.09
CA ASN A 47 31.94 -18.89 -16.00
C ASN A 47 30.65 -19.07 -15.20
N LEU A 48 30.68 -20.02 -14.27
CA LEU A 48 29.77 -20.09 -13.15
C LEU A 48 30.15 -18.98 -12.19
N VAL A 49 29.89 -17.74 -12.59
CA VAL A 49 29.70 -16.70 -11.58
C VAL A 49 28.34 -17.03 -10.99
N ALA A 50 28.36 -17.68 -9.82
CA ALA A 50 27.18 -17.75 -8.98
C ALA A 50 26.78 -16.30 -8.71
N GLU A 51 25.74 -15.83 -9.40
CA GLU A 51 25.16 -14.52 -9.15
C GLU A 51 24.58 -14.59 -7.74
N ALA A 52 25.31 -14.03 -6.78
CA ALA A 52 24.83 -13.92 -5.42
C ALA A 52 23.47 -13.19 -5.47
N PRO A 53 22.45 -13.62 -4.70
CA PRO A 53 21.17 -12.94 -4.69
C PRO A 53 21.42 -11.46 -4.38
N ILE A 54 20.99 -10.57 -5.27
CA ILE A 54 21.07 -9.13 -5.02
C ILE A 54 20.08 -8.85 -3.89
N GLU A 55 20.58 -8.81 -2.66
CA GLU A 55 19.78 -8.39 -1.51
C GLU A 55 19.36 -6.93 -1.74
N LEU A 56 18.05 -6.71 -1.88
CA LEU A 56 17.53 -5.35 -1.97
C LEU A 56 17.66 -4.69 -0.61
N THR A 57 18.14 -3.45 -0.62
CA THR A 57 18.09 -2.56 0.55
C THR A 57 16.63 -2.30 0.96
N MET A 58 16.40 -1.95 2.22
CA MET A 58 15.07 -1.58 2.74
C MET A 58 14.37 -0.52 1.86
N ALA A 59 15.11 0.51 1.46
CA ALA A 59 14.60 1.57 0.57
C ALA A 59 14.09 1.00 -0.77
N GLN A 60 14.79 0.03 -1.35
CA GLN A 60 14.39 -0.63 -2.59
C GLN A 60 13.16 -1.52 -2.38
N VAL A 61 13.08 -2.26 -1.26
CA VAL A 61 11.91 -3.07 -0.91
C VAL A 61 10.69 -2.17 -0.73
N VAL A 62 10.79 -1.13 0.09
CA VAL A 62 9.71 -0.16 0.32
C VAL A 62 9.24 0.46 -0.99
N LYS A 63 10.15 0.94 -1.83
CA LYS A 63 9.81 1.55 -3.12
C LYS A 63 9.09 0.57 -4.04
N ARG A 64 9.51 -0.70 -4.06
CA ARG A 64 8.86 -1.77 -4.84
C ARG A 64 7.45 -2.05 -4.32
N GLN A 65 7.31 -2.23 -3.01
CA GLN A 65 6.03 -2.55 -2.36
C GLN A 65 5.02 -1.40 -2.49
N LEU A 66 5.47 -0.14 -2.42
CA LEU A 66 4.60 1.01 -2.66
C LEU A 66 3.99 1.02 -4.06
N ASN A 67 4.60 0.32 -5.03
CA ASN A 67 4.11 0.19 -6.41
C ASN A 67 3.72 1.54 -7.06
N GLY A 68 4.55 2.56 -6.84
CA GLY A 68 4.30 3.92 -7.33
C GLY A 68 3.27 4.73 -6.53
N GLY A 69 2.73 4.19 -5.45
CA GLY A 69 1.94 4.93 -4.46
C GLY A 69 2.78 6.04 -3.82
N ARG A 70 2.23 7.25 -3.76
CA ARG A 70 2.92 8.46 -3.27
C ARG A 70 2.34 9.00 -1.98
N LYS A 71 1.17 8.53 -1.55
CA LYS A 71 0.55 8.92 -0.29
C LYS A 71 0.03 7.70 0.47
N MET A 72 0.34 7.63 1.76
CA MET A 72 -0.03 6.51 2.62
C MET A 72 -0.69 7.03 3.91
N THR A 73 -1.72 6.33 4.35
CA THR A 73 -2.29 6.47 5.69
C THR A 73 -2.09 5.19 6.47
N CYS A 74 -1.77 5.28 7.75
CA CYS A 74 -1.49 4.13 8.60
C CYS A 74 -2.10 4.30 10.00
N GLN A 75 -2.88 3.32 10.45
CA GLN A 75 -3.31 3.22 11.84
C GLN A 75 -2.08 3.06 12.75
N LEU A 76 -2.05 3.74 13.91
CA LEU A 76 -1.00 3.53 14.91
C LEU A 76 -1.24 2.27 15.75
N LEU A 77 -2.44 2.12 16.33
CA LEU A 77 -2.80 1.00 17.22
C LEU A 77 -2.62 -0.36 16.53
N GLY A 78 -1.89 -1.26 17.18
CA GLY A 78 -1.63 -2.62 16.70
C GLY A 78 -0.71 -2.73 15.48
N VAL A 79 -0.33 -1.61 14.85
CA VAL A 79 0.58 -1.59 13.68
C VAL A 79 1.93 -1.01 14.06
N ILE A 80 1.93 0.20 14.62
CA ILE A 80 3.13 0.95 15.00
C ILE A 80 3.30 0.91 16.52
N LEU A 81 2.19 1.06 17.23
CA LEU A 81 2.12 0.96 18.68
C LEU A 81 1.91 -0.49 19.11
N GLN A 82 2.44 -0.85 20.27
CA GLN A 82 2.21 -2.17 20.87
C GLN A 82 0.74 -2.33 21.27
N GLU A 83 0.15 -1.25 21.78
CA GLU A 83 -1.23 -1.16 22.25
C GLU A 83 -2.23 -1.46 21.14
N SER A 84 -3.33 -2.12 21.50
CA SER A 84 -4.34 -2.61 20.56
C SER A 84 -5.68 -1.88 20.67
N SER A 85 -5.86 -1.06 21.71
CA SER A 85 -7.10 -0.34 21.99
C SER A 85 -6.85 1.11 22.45
N PRO A 86 -7.79 2.03 22.21
CA PRO A 86 -7.69 3.42 22.70
C PRO A 86 -7.58 3.54 24.23
N GLU A 87 -8.16 2.61 24.99
CA GLU A 87 -8.15 2.60 26.46
C GLU A 87 -6.74 2.34 27.03
N GLU A 88 -5.91 1.56 26.32
CA GLU A 88 -4.52 1.33 26.70
C GLU A 88 -3.67 2.62 26.61
N LEU A 89 -3.98 3.49 25.63
CA LEU A 89 -3.26 4.74 25.38
C LEU A 89 -3.42 5.78 26.50
N GLN A 90 -4.47 5.68 27.30
CA GLN A 90 -4.66 6.53 28.49
C GLN A 90 -3.57 6.27 29.54
N LYS A 91 -2.92 5.10 29.52
CA LYS A 91 -1.89 4.73 30.50
C LYS A 91 -0.47 4.97 29.98
N HIS A 92 -0.22 4.55 28.74
CA HIS A 92 1.07 4.65 28.07
C HIS A 92 0.92 4.34 26.57
N ALA A 93 1.95 4.67 25.80
CA ALA A 93 2.08 4.25 24.42
C ALA A 93 3.53 3.80 24.17
N VAL A 94 3.71 2.71 23.42
CA VAL A 94 5.05 2.18 23.10
C VAL A 94 5.15 1.87 21.61
N VAL A 95 6.13 2.48 20.94
CA VAL A 95 6.46 2.15 19.54
C VAL A 95 7.13 0.77 19.48
N ARG A 96 6.70 -0.06 18.55
CA ARG A 96 7.33 -1.35 18.22
C ARG A 96 8.72 -1.11 17.63
N PRO A 97 9.82 -1.57 18.24
CA PRO A 97 11.16 -1.30 17.73
C PRO A 97 11.38 -1.77 16.28
N GLU A 98 10.77 -2.88 15.89
CA GLU A 98 10.92 -3.52 14.59
C GLU A 98 10.34 -2.69 13.44
N VAL A 99 9.41 -1.78 13.73
CA VAL A 99 8.74 -0.96 12.71
C VAL A 99 9.51 0.32 12.37
N VAL A 100 10.48 0.71 13.20
CA VAL A 100 11.12 2.04 13.15
C VAL A 100 11.82 2.25 11.80
N ASP A 101 12.68 1.32 11.38
CA ASP A 101 13.43 1.46 10.12
C ASP A 101 12.50 1.53 8.90
N VAL A 102 11.43 0.74 8.91
CA VAL A 102 10.42 0.72 7.86
C VAL A 102 9.64 2.03 7.81
N LEU A 103 9.27 2.60 8.96
CA LEU A 103 8.58 3.90 9.01
C LEU A 103 9.46 5.04 8.49
N ILE A 104 10.76 5.01 8.80
CA ILE A 104 11.71 6.02 8.32
C ILE A 104 11.77 5.98 6.79
N GLU A 105 11.91 4.79 6.21
CA GLU A 105 11.96 4.63 4.77
C GLU A 105 10.62 4.97 4.09
N LEU A 106 9.48 4.62 4.70
CA LEU A 106 8.16 5.03 4.21
C LEU A 106 7.99 6.55 4.23
N ALA A 107 8.40 7.23 5.30
CA ALA A 107 8.32 8.69 5.43
C ALA A 107 9.22 9.42 4.42
N ARG A 108 10.31 8.79 3.97
CA ARG A 108 11.17 9.30 2.89
C ARG A 108 10.60 9.03 1.50
N ALA A 109 9.96 7.87 1.31
CA ALA A 109 9.50 7.41 0.02
C ALA A 109 8.13 7.95 -0.39
N CYS A 110 7.26 8.26 0.57
CA CYS A 110 5.90 8.72 0.31
C CYS A 110 5.39 9.74 1.35
N ASP A 111 4.29 10.39 1.02
CA ASP A 111 3.55 11.30 1.89
C ASP A 111 2.78 10.49 2.96
N LEU A 112 3.44 10.23 4.09
CA LEU A 112 2.94 9.38 5.17
C LEU A 112 2.13 10.17 6.22
N TYR A 113 0.93 9.68 6.50
CA TYR A 113 0.05 10.13 7.58
C TYR A 113 -0.18 8.99 8.57
N LEU A 114 0.05 9.26 9.85
CA LEU A 114 -0.27 8.33 10.93
C LEU A 114 -1.58 8.76 11.57
N MET A 115 -2.41 7.81 11.99
CA MET A 115 -3.68 8.16 12.61
C MET A 115 -4.11 7.14 13.67
N THR A 116 -4.84 7.62 14.67
CA THR A 116 -5.48 6.73 15.64
C THR A 116 -6.70 7.39 16.26
N ARG A 117 -7.55 6.55 16.86
CA ARG A 117 -8.63 7.01 17.72
C ARG A 117 -8.10 7.22 19.14
N LEU A 118 -8.45 8.34 19.74
CA LEU A 118 -8.13 8.67 21.14
C LEU A 118 -9.41 8.94 21.95
N LEU A 119 -9.28 8.81 23.27
CA LEU A 119 -10.36 9.07 24.22
C LEU A 119 -10.20 10.41 24.96
N ASP A 120 -8.97 10.91 25.05
CA ASP A 120 -8.61 12.15 25.75
C ASP A 120 -7.27 12.73 25.24
N ASP A 121 -6.98 13.94 25.69
CA ASP A 121 -5.75 14.67 25.33
C ASP A 121 -4.49 14.07 25.99
N GLU A 122 -4.65 13.34 27.11
CA GLU A 122 -3.54 12.65 27.77
C GLU A 122 -3.01 11.51 26.89
N SER A 123 -3.91 10.76 26.25
CA SER A 123 -3.57 9.74 25.26
C SER A 123 -2.86 10.35 24.05
N GLU A 124 -3.21 11.57 23.63
CA GLU A 124 -2.49 12.29 22.56
C GLU A 124 -1.04 12.57 22.97
N ALA A 125 -0.85 13.10 24.18
CA ALA A 125 0.47 13.38 24.72
C ALA A 125 1.32 12.10 24.82
N ASN A 126 0.73 10.99 25.28
CA ASN A 126 1.40 9.69 25.37
C ASN A 126 1.87 9.19 24.00
N VAL A 127 1.01 9.24 22.98
CA VAL A 127 1.36 8.81 21.62
C VAL A 127 2.48 9.69 21.03
N LEU A 128 2.36 11.02 21.14
CA LEU A 128 3.36 11.93 20.61
C LEU A 128 4.71 11.77 21.33
N ALA A 129 4.71 11.57 22.65
CA ALA A 129 5.91 11.30 23.42
C ALA A 129 6.56 9.96 23.00
N ALA A 130 5.78 8.92 22.75
CA ALA A 130 6.30 7.63 22.29
C ALA A 130 6.99 7.73 20.92
N LEU A 131 6.39 8.46 19.98
CA LEU A 131 6.97 8.69 18.65
C LEU A 131 8.25 9.55 18.71
N GLU A 132 8.28 10.57 19.58
CA GLU A 132 9.46 11.39 19.83
C GLU A 132 10.59 10.57 20.45
N ASN A 133 10.29 9.78 21.48
CA ASN A 133 11.26 8.92 22.16
C ASN A 133 11.85 7.83 21.24
N ALA A 134 11.07 7.38 20.25
CA ALA A 134 11.55 6.49 19.18
C ALA A 134 12.40 7.22 18.12
N GLY A 135 12.56 8.54 18.23
CA GLY A 135 13.36 9.37 17.34
C GLY A 135 12.70 9.66 15.99
N LEU A 136 11.45 9.25 15.76
CA LEU A 136 10.81 9.27 14.44
C LEU A 136 10.67 10.68 13.86
N PHE A 137 10.39 11.68 14.70
CA PHE A 137 10.28 13.07 14.25
C PHE A 137 11.63 13.68 13.87
N SER A 138 12.72 13.23 14.50
CA SER A 138 14.08 13.70 14.22
C SER A 138 14.63 13.19 12.89
N VAL A 139 14.07 12.08 12.37
CA VAL A 139 14.54 11.38 11.17
C VAL A 139 13.63 11.59 9.94
N GLY A 140 12.61 12.43 10.06
CA GLY A 140 11.82 12.94 8.92
C GLY A 140 10.31 12.69 8.99
N LEU A 141 9.80 11.96 9.99
CA LEU A 141 8.36 11.87 10.18
C LEU A 141 7.82 13.26 10.54
N ASN A 142 6.81 13.74 9.81
CA ASN A 142 6.24 15.05 10.09
C ASN A 142 5.21 14.96 11.22
N ARG A 143 5.50 15.59 12.36
CA ARG A 143 4.59 15.64 13.53
C ARG A 143 3.18 16.15 13.17
N ASN A 144 3.05 17.06 12.21
CA ASN A 144 1.77 17.60 11.76
C ASN A 144 0.94 16.62 10.89
N LYS A 145 1.49 15.43 10.60
CA LYS A 145 0.80 14.35 9.88
C LYS A 145 0.44 13.18 10.79
N VAL A 146 0.53 13.38 12.10
CA VAL A 146 -0.06 12.48 13.10
C VAL A 146 -1.44 13.04 13.43
N LEU A 147 -2.48 12.32 13.03
CA LEU A 147 -3.88 12.77 13.09
C LEU A 147 -4.65 11.97 14.15
N PHE A 148 -5.45 12.68 14.94
CA PHE A 148 -6.25 12.08 16.00
C PHE A 148 -7.74 12.29 15.75
N CYS A 149 -8.54 11.28 16.10
CA CYS A 149 -10.00 11.36 16.01
C CYS A 149 -10.64 10.70 17.23
N SER A 150 -11.89 11.04 17.52
CA SER A 150 -12.63 10.46 18.65
C SER A 150 -13.47 9.23 18.26
N THR A 151 -13.60 8.94 16.96
CA THR A 151 -14.45 7.86 16.44
C THR A 151 -13.80 7.16 15.25
N GLU A 152 -14.15 5.89 15.01
CA GLU A 152 -13.67 5.13 13.84
C GLU A 152 -14.18 5.71 12.52
N ALA A 153 -15.41 6.24 12.50
CA ALA A 153 -15.95 6.96 11.36
C ALA A 153 -15.12 8.23 11.05
N GLY A 154 -14.58 8.88 12.09
CA GLY A 154 -13.64 9.99 11.95
C GLY A 154 -12.35 9.57 11.23
N ARG A 155 -11.76 8.42 11.61
CA ARG A 155 -10.59 7.84 10.92
C ARG A 155 -10.88 7.59 9.44
N SER A 156 -11.99 6.90 9.13
CA SER A 156 -12.43 6.66 7.76
C SER A 156 -12.71 7.95 6.98
N SER A 157 -13.16 9.01 7.65
CA SER A 157 -13.34 10.33 7.05
C SER A 157 -12.00 10.97 6.68
N PHE A 158 -10.97 10.90 7.54
CA PHE A 158 -9.63 11.39 7.21
C PHE A 158 -9.06 10.65 6.01
N VAL A 159 -9.14 9.32 5.99
CA VAL A 159 -8.61 8.52 4.87
C VAL A 159 -9.27 8.93 3.55
N ARG A 160 -10.60 9.07 3.52
CA ARG A 160 -11.32 9.49 2.31
C ARG A 160 -10.96 10.90 1.84
N GLN A 161 -10.71 11.83 2.76
CA GLN A 161 -10.36 13.21 2.40
C GLN A 161 -8.90 13.35 1.97
N LEU A 162 -8.01 12.55 2.55
CA LEU A 162 -6.60 12.53 2.18
C LEU A 162 -6.37 11.86 0.81
N GLU A 163 -7.29 10.99 0.38
CA GLU A 163 -7.22 10.22 -0.86
C GLU A 163 -5.84 9.55 -1.04
N PRO A 164 -5.41 8.68 -0.10
CA PRO A 164 -4.13 8.03 -0.20
C PRO A 164 -4.18 6.90 -1.23
N ASP A 165 -2.99 6.56 -1.73
CA ASP A 165 -2.81 5.39 -2.58
C ASP A 165 -2.81 4.10 -1.74
N TRP A 166 -2.31 4.21 -0.51
CA TRP A 166 -2.20 3.13 0.46
C TRP A 166 -2.94 3.44 1.77
N HIS A 167 -3.64 2.44 2.30
CA HIS A 167 -4.15 2.47 3.66
C HIS A 167 -3.74 1.20 4.42
N VAL A 168 -3.26 1.37 5.65
CA VAL A 168 -2.91 0.26 6.56
C VAL A 168 -3.77 0.34 7.81
N ASP A 169 -4.49 -0.74 8.16
CA ASP A 169 -5.33 -0.80 9.35
C ASP A 169 -5.42 -2.26 9.88
N THR A 170 -5.77 -2.40 11.15
CA THR A 170 -6.08 -3.67 11.83
C THR A 170 -7.58 -3.97 11.81
N SER A 171 -8.43 -2.97 11.54
CA SER A 171 -9.89 -3.11 11.48
C SER A 171 -10.34 -3.57 10.10
N LEU A 172 -10.76 -4.83 9.99
CA LEU A 172 -11.32 -5.38 8.76
C LEU A 172 -12.58 -4.61 8.31
N GLU A 173 -13.34 -4.05 9.24
CA GLU A 173 -14.49 -3.19 8.93
C GLU A 173 -14.03 -1.90 8.22
N THR A 174 -12.99 -1.24 8.72
CA THR A 174 -12.43 -0.03 8.13
C THR A 174 -11.89 -0.32 6.72
N ILE A 175 -11.10 -1.39 6.57
CA ILE A 175 -10.58 -1.88 5.28
C ILE A 175 -11.74 -2.14 4.31
N SER A 176 -12.75 -2.89 4.72
CA SER A 176 -13.90 -3.22 3.86
C SER A 176 -14.66 -1.98 3.39
N GLN A 177 -14.83 -0.99 4.27
CA GLN A 177 -15.50 0.28 3.95
C GLN A 177 -14.69 1.15 2.96
N LEU A 178 -13.36 1.10 3.05
CA LEU A 178 -12.44 1.94 2.29
C LEU A 178 -11.98 1.32 0.96
N SER A 179 -12.10 -0.01 0.81
CA SER A 179 -11.67 -0.78 -0.37
C SER A 179 -12.11 -0.26 -1.74
N ARG A 180 -13.23 0.46 -1.84
CA ARG A 180 -13.68 1.06 -3.11
C ARG A 180 -13.02 2.40 -3.46
N PHE A 181 -12.36 3.03 -2.48
CA PHE A 181 -11.77 4.35 -2.59
C PHE A 181 -10.24 4.30 -2.67
N ILE A 182 -9.62 3.25 -2.11
CA ILE A 182 -8.17 3.16 -1.94
C ILE A 182 -7.59 2.12 -2.91
N ARG A 183 -6.49 2.47 -3.59
CA ARG A 183 -5.88 1.63 -4.61
C ARG A 183 -5.23 0.38 -4.03
N HIS A 184 -4.63 0.51 -2.86
CA HIS A 184 -3.96 -0.58 -2.15
C HIS A 184 -4.26 -0.50 -0.65
N GLU A 185 -4.71 -1.61 -0.06
CA GLU A 185 -4.94 -1.70 1.36
C GLU A 185 -4.09 -2.83 1.95
N LEU A 186 -3.54 -2.61 3.13
CA LEU A 186 -2.84 -3.63 3.89
C LEU A 186 -3.58 -3.84 5.20
N HIS A 187 -4.22 -5.00 5.32
CA HIS A 187 -4.85 -5.43 6.55
C HIS A 187 -3.79 -6.15 7.42
N ILE A 188 -3.54 -5.60 8.60
CA ILE A 188 -2.62 -6.18 9.58
C ILE A 188 -3.40 -7.10 10.51
N SER A 189 -3.18 -8.41 10.38
CA SER A 189 -3.85 -9.42 11.19
C SER A 189 -2.91 -10.61 11.46
N PRO A 190 -2.79 -11.06 12.73
CA PRO A 190 -2.04 -12.27 13.06
C PRO A 190 -2.77 -13.54 12.60
N ILE A 191 -4.09 -13.44 12.42
CA ILE A 191 -4.92 -14.51 11.86
C ILE A 191 -4.77 -14.42 10.34
N GLY A 192 -4.47 -15.55 9.69
CA GLY A 192 -4.12 -15.65 8.28
C GLY A 192 -5.13 -15.01 7.29
N PRO A 193 -4.84 -15.05 5.99
CA PRO A 193 -5.54 -14.23 5.00
C PRO A 193 -7.06 -14.47 5.04
N ASN A 194 -7.81 -13.40 5.28
CA ASN A 194 -9.26 -13.39 5.12
C ASN A 194 -9.59 -13.13 3.65
N HIS A 195 -10.63 -13.77 3.13
CA HIS A 195 -11.14 -13.46 1.79
C HIS A 195 -11.60 -11.99 1.76
N SER A 196 -10.90 -11.17 0.98
CA SER A 196 -11.15 -9.73 0.86
C SER A 196 -11.11 -9.28 -0.61
N ALA A 197 -11.40 -8.01 -0.84
CA ALA A 197 -11.33 -7.38 -2.16
C ALA A 197 -9.91 -7.52 -2.77
N PRO A 198 -9.77 -7.52 -4.11
CA PRO A 198 -8.49 -7.81 -4.78
C PRO A 198 -7.38 -6.78 -4.50
N ASN A 199 -7.74 -5.59 -4.04
CA ASN A 199 -6.81 -4.54 -3.62
C ASN A 199 -6.41 -4.62 -2.15
N VAL A 200 -6.90 -5.60 -1.41
CA VAL A 200 -6.60 -5.81 0.02
C VAL A 200 -5.57 -6.93 0.17
N LEU A 201 -4.39 -6.54 0.61
CA LEU A 201 -3.31 -7.44 0.99
C LEU A 201 -3.38 -7.73 2.49
N ASN A 202 -2.82 -8.85 2.90
CA ASN A 202 -2.77 -9.25 4.31
C ASN A 202 -1.32 -9.46 4.74
N ALA A 203 -0.98 -9.01 5.94
CA ALA A 203 0.29 -9.31 6.58
C ALA A 203 0.12 -9.41 8.10
N ALA A 204 1.03 -10.14 8.77
CA ALA A 204 1.03 -10.21 10.22
C ALA A 204 1.49 -8.90 10.87
N THR A 205 2.44 -8.20 10.23
CA THR A 205 3.02 -6.94 10.70
C THR A 205 3.43 -6.05 9.53
N LEU A 206 3.62 -4.74 9.78
CA LEU A 206 3.99 -3.77 8.75
C LEU A 206 5.40 -4.05 8.21
N GLU A 207 6.35 -4.30 9.11
CA GLU A 207 7.72 -4.68 8.78
C GLU A 207 7.82 -6.06 8.14
N GLY A 208 6.89 -6.97 8.43
CA GLY A 208 6.78 -8.23 7.70
C GLY A 208 6.49 -8.01 6.20
N TYR A 209 5.63 -7.03 5.88
CA TYR A 209 5.28 -6.72 4.49
C TYR A 209 6.31 -5.83 3.78
N PHE A 210 6.76 -4.76 4.43
CA PHE A 210 7.68 -3.77 3.86
C PHE A 210 9.16 -4.07 4.10
N GLY A 211 9.49 -5.00 4.99
CA GLY A 211 10.86 -5.40 5.31
C GLY A 211 11.31 -6.71 4.67
N GLN A 212 10.41 -7.48 4.04
CA GLN A 212 10.76 -8.72 3.35
C GLN A 212 10.66 -8.57 1.83
N LEU A 213 11.59 -9.22 1.13
CA LEU A 213 11.46 -9.49 -0.30
C LEU A 213 10.21 -10.36 -0.50
N SER A 214 9.08 -9.76 -0.85
CA SER A 214 7.92 -10.51 -1.34
C SER A 214 8.38 -11.38 -2.53
N GLN A 215 8.45 -12.70 -2.31
CA GLN A 215 8.52 -13.69 -3.38
C GLN A 215 7.10 -13.82 -3.93
N HIS A 216 6.78 -13.03 -4.93
CA HIS A 216 5.59 -13.23 -5.75
C HIS A 216 6.03 -13.75 -7.12
#